data_AF-A0A7L3D265-F1
#
_entry.id   AF-A0A7L3D265-F1
#
_cell.length_a   1.000
_cell.length_b   1.000
_cell.length_c   1.000
_cell.angle_alpha   90.00
_cell.angle_beta   90.00
_cell.angle_gamma   90.00
#
_symmetry.space_group_name_H-M   'P 1'
#
loop_
_entity.id
_entity.type
_entity.pdbx_description
1 polymer ?
#
loop_
_entity_poly.entity_id
_entity_poly.type
_entity_poly.pdbx_seq_one_letter_code
_entity_poly.pdbx_strand_id
1 'polypeptide(L)'
;RYMLGLSAVPAVIQFLGFLFLPESPRWLIQKGQTQRARRILSQMRGNQAIDEEYDSIKNNIEEEEKEVGAAGPVICRMLTYPPTRRALIVGCGLQMFQQLSGINTVMYYSATILQMSGVEDDRLAIWLAALTAFINFIFTLVGVWLVERMGRRKLTLGSLTGTAVALIILASGFLLSAQVSPRITLNPPDPSHQNSTCTKYSYCNGCMLDPDCGLCYKLNKSSVVESSCIPVDKDSTMKAAWGRCSNETVFKKEDLFWAYNFCPTPYSWTALLGLILYLVFFAPGMGPMPWTVNSEIYPLWARSTGNACSSGVNWVFNVLVSLTFLHTAEYLTYYGAFFLYAGFAALGLVFIYGCLPETKGKKLEEIESLFENRLCTCGMSDSDEGRYIEYIRVKGSNYHLSDNDASDVE
;
A
#
# COMPACT_ATOMS: atom_id res chain seq x y z
N ARG A 1 10.07 -18.28 18.04
CA ARG A 1 10.23 -17.52 19.31
C ARG A 1 11.24 -16.38 19.14
N TYR A 2 12.49 -16.64 18.75
CA TYR A 2 13.50 -15.58 18.54
C TYR A 2 13.09 -14.54 17.48
N MET A 3 12.52 -14.95 16.35
CA MET A 3 12.00 -14.03 15.32
C MET A 3 10.96 -13.04 15.87
N LEU A 4 10.02 -13.52 16.69
CA LEU A 4 9.01 -12.67 17.34
C LEU A 4 9.62 -11.80 18.45
N GLY A 5 10.65 -12.29 19.16
CA GLY A 5 11.36 -11.51 20.17
C GLY A 5 12.21 -10.38 19.58
N LEU A 6 12.68 -10.53 18.34
CA LEU A 6 13.51 -9.51 17.68
C LEU A 6 12.75 -8.20 17.41
N SER A 7 11.41 -8.25 17.26
CA SER A 7 10.59 -7.04 17.10
C SER A 7 10.58 -6.15 18.36
N ALA A 8 10.94 -6.69 19.52
CA ALA A 8 11.11 -5.90 20.74
C ALA A 8 12.32 -4.96 20.66
N VAL A 9 13.34 -5.27 19.84
CA VAL A 9 14.56 -4.46 19.76
C VAL A 9 14.27 -3.05 19.21
N PRO A 10 13.62 -2.86 18.05
CA PRO A 10 13.20 -1.53 17.59
C PRO A 10 12.26 -0.82 18.57
N ALA A 11 11.34 -1.56 19.21
CA ALA A 11 10.39 -0.99 20.17
C ALA A 11 11.08 -0.42 21.42
N VAL A 12 12.08 -1.12 21.96
CA VAL A 12 12.89 -0.63 23.09
C VAL A 12 13.73 0.59 22.68
N ILE A 13 14.35 0.54 21.49
CA ILE A 13 15.11 1.68 20.96
C ILE A 13 14.19 2.90 20.81
N GLN A 14 12.99 2.72 20.25
CA GLN A 14 12.01 3.78 20.09
C GLN A 14 11.52 4.33 21.44
N PHE A 15 11.24 3.45 22.41
CA PHE A 15 10.83 3.84 23.76
C PHE A 15 11.91 4.68 24.47
N LEU A 16 13.17 4.22 24.41
CA LEU A 16 14.29 4.99 24.95
C LEU A 16 14.46 6.32 24.23
N GLY A 17 14.28 6.35 22.90
CA GLY A 17 14.29 7.59 22.11
C GLY A 17 13.23 8.59 22.54
N PHE A 18 12.00 8.13 22.84
CA PHE A 18 10.91 8.99 23.31
C PHE A 18 11.20 9.67 24.65
N LEU A 19 12.02 9.08 25.52
CA LEU A 19 12.44 9.72 26.77
C LEU A 19 13.32 10.97 26.53
N PHE A 20 13.95 11.09 25.37
CA PHE A 20 14.81 12.22 25.00
C PHE A 20 14.13 13.22 24.06
N LEU A 21 12.95 12.91 23.53
CA LEU A 21 12.24 13.84 22.63
C LEU A 21 11.55 14.96 23.43
N PRO A 22 11.73 16.23 23.05
CA PRO A 22 10.97 17.32 23.63
C PRO A 22 9.49 17.20 23.26
N GLU A 23 8.62 17.63 24.18
CA GLU A 23 7.18 17.68 23.96
C GLU A 23 6.82 18.63 22.81
N SER A 24 5.75 18.32 22.06
CA SER A 24 5.32 19.12 20.92
C SER A 24 5.02 20.58 21.31
N PRO A 25 5.56 21.60 20.60
CA PRO A 25 5.26 23.00 20.86
C PRO A 25 3.77 23.32 20.87
N ARG A 26 2.98 22.67 20.01
CA ARG A 26 1.52 22.84 19.93
C ARG A 26 0.84 22.42 21.23
N TRP A 27 1.24 21.29 21.83
CA TRP A 27 0.71 20.82 23.11
C TRP A 27 1.11 21.75 24.27
N LEU A 28 2.34 22.25 24.27
CA LEU A 28 2.82 23.20 25.28
C LEU A 28 2.03 24.53 25.24
N ILE A 29 1.72 25.03 24.05
CA ILE A 29 0.87 26.22 23.87
C ILE A 29 -0.54 25.95 24.40
N GLN A 30 -1.12 24.80 24.07
CA GLN A 30 -2.45 24.40 24.58
C GLN A 30 -2.50 24.28 26.11
N LYS A 31 -1.39 23.89 26.75
CA LYS A 31 -1.26 23.87 28.22
C LYS A 31 -0.87 25.22 28.83
N GLY A 32 -0.78 26.29 28.04
CA GLY A 32 -0.39 27.62 28.48
C GLY A 32 1.10 27.79 28.83
N GLN A 33 1.96 26.80 28.51
CA GLN A 33 3.40 26.84 28.79
C GLN A 33 4.17 27.59 27.70
N THR A 34 3.89 28.89 27.57
CA THR A 34 4.36 29.76 26.47
C THR A 34 5.89 29.86 26.36
N GLN A 35 6.60 30.03 27.49
CA GLN A 35 8.06 30.15 27.51
C GLN A 35 8.77 28.86 27.08
N ARG A 36 8.25 27.70 27.50
CA ARG A 36 8.80 26.39 27.07
C ARG A 36 8.54 26.14 25.60
N ALA A 37 7.34 26.44 25.11
CA ALA A 37 7.01 26.32 23.70
C ALA A 37 7.95 27.13 22.80
N ARG A 38 8.21 28.40 23.16
CA ARG A 38 9.16 29.26 22.43
C ARG A 38 10.59 28.71 22.44
N ARG A 39 11.05 28.19 23.57
CA ARG A 39 12.40 27.58 23.69
C ARG A 39 12.57 26.34 22.81
N ILE A 40 11.54 25.49 22.72
CA ILE A 40 11.58 24.29 21.88
C ILE A 40 11.47 24.67 20.40
N LEU A 41 10.60 25.63 20.04
CA LEU A 41 10.53 26.18 18.69
C LEU A 41 11.88 26.77 18.24
N SER A 42 12.55 27.53 19.11
CA SER A 42 13.87 28.10 18.81
C SER A 42 14.95 27.03 18.63
N GLN A 43 14.87 25.91 19.36
CA GLN A 43 15.79 24.79 19.19
C GLN A 43 15.57 24.04 17.87
N MET A 44 14.32 23.94 17.39
CA MET A 44 13.97 23.20 16.17
C MET A 44 14.24 23.98 14.88
N ARG A 45 13.92 25.28 14.84
CA ARG A 45 14.01 26.11 13.63
C ARG A 45 15.13 27.16 13.66
N GLY A 46 15.85 27.27 14.78
CA GLY A 46 16.81 28.36 15.00
C GLY A 46 16.10 29.70 15.30
N ASN A 47 16.79 30.83 15.09
CA ASN A 47 16.31 32.18 15.43
C ASN A 47 15.38 32.82 14.38
N GLN A 48 14.90 32.10 13.36
CA GLN A 48 14.03 32.68 12.33
C GLN A 48 12.54 32.62 12.73
N ALA A 49 11.89 33.79 12.76
CA ALA A 49 10.44 33.98 12.80
C ALA A 49 9.66 33.15 13.85
N ILE A 50 10.26 32.90 15.02
CA ILE A 50 9.65 32.09 16.09
C ILE A 50 8.33 32.71 16.58
N ASP A 51 8.28 34.03 16.71
CA ASP A 51 7.10 34.74 17.20
C ASP A 51 5.92 34.61 16.23
N GLU A 52 6.15 34.76 14.92
CA GLU A 52 5.11 34.61 13.90
C GLU A 52 4.52 33.20 13.89
N GLU A 53 5.37 32.16 14.00
CA GLU A 53 4.91 30.79 14.07
C GLU A 53 4.19 30.48 15.37
N TYR A 54 4.70 30.99 16.50
CA TYR A 54 4.07 30.84 17.80
C TYR A 54 2.66 31.43 17.78
N ASP A 55 2.49 32.64 17.25
CA ASP A 55 1.20 33.32 17.15
C ASP A 55 0.27 32.60 16.17
N SER A 56 0.79 32.09 15.04
CA SER A 56 0.02 31.25 14.11
C SER A 56 -0.52 29.98 14.78
N ILE A 57 0.32 29.25 15.54
CA ILE A 57 -0.11 28.04 16.25
C ILE A 57 -1.14 28.38 17.32
N LYS A 58 -0.93 29.47 18.06
CA LYS A 58 -1.86 29.92 19.10
C LYS A 58 -3.22 30.28 18.53
N ASN A 59 -3.27 31.06 17.45
CA ASN A 59 -4.52 31.45 16.78
C ASN A 59 -5.28 30.21 16.27
N ASN A 60 -4.59 29.25 15.65
CA ASN A 60 -5.20 27.99 15.20
C ASN A 60 -5.83 27.19 16.36
N ILE A 61 -5.18 27.15 17.53
CA ILE A 61 -5.74 26.46 18.71
C ILE A 61 -6.97 27.20 19.25
N GLU A 62 -6.92 28.53 19.32
CA GLU A 62 -8.07 29.33 19.77
C GLU A 62 -9.27 29.22 18.82
N GLU A 63 -9.03 29.11 17.52
CA GLU A 63 -10.07 28.82 16.53
C GLU A 63 -10.62 27.40 16.71
N GLU A 64 -9.76 26.39 16.85
CA GLU A 64 -10.19 25.01 17.12
C GLU A 64 -11.03 24.89 18.40
N GLU A 65 -10.64 25.56 19.50
CA GLU A 65 -11.38 25.54 20.77
C GLU A 65 -12.75 26.22 20.64
N LYS A 66 -12.84 27.34 19.90
CA LYS A 66 -14.12 28.01 19.61
C LYS A 66 -15.03 27.14 18.75
N GLU A 67 -14.46 26.38 17.81
CA GLU A 67 -15.22 25.55 16.87
C GLU A 67 -15.70 24.22 17.48
N VAL A 68 -14.90 23.59 18.35
CA VAL A 68 -15.28 22.34 19.05
C VAL A 68 -16.49 22.54 19.96
N GLY A 69 -16.63 23.73 20.56
CA GLY A 69 -17.79 24.09 21.37
C GLY A 69 -19.10 24.26 20.58
N ALA A 70 -19.04 24.49 19.26
CA ALA A 70 -20.20 24.90 18.46
C ALA A 70 -20.69 23.85 17.45
N ALA A 71 -19.84 22.92 16.98
CA ALA A 71 -20.10 22.16 15.74
C ALA A 71 -20.17 20.61 15.86
N GLY A 72 -20.15 20.04 17.08
CA GLY A 72 -20.24 18.58 17.28
C GLY A 72 -18.98 17.80 16.86
N PRO A 73 -19.05 16.47 16.65
CA PRO A 73 -17.87 15.66 16.30
C PRO A 73 -17.23 16.11 14.99
N VAL A 74 -15.89 16.23 14.98
CA VAL A 74 -15.10 16.66 13.80
C VAL A 74 -15.44 15.85 12.54
N ILE A 75 -15.69 14.55 12.69
CA ILE A 75 -16.09 13.66 11.58
C ILE A 75 -17.43 14.09 10.93
N CYS A 76 -18.41 14.51 11.73
CA CYS A 76 -19.71 14.93 11.22
C CYS A 76 -19.58 16.23 10.43
N ARG A 77 -18.77 17.17 10.93
CA ARG A 77 -18.41 18.39 10.23
C ARG A 77 -17.68 18.10 8.92
N MET A 78 -16.71 17.18 8.93
CA MET A 78 -15.97 16.78 7.72
C MET A 78 -16.89 16.22 6.63
N LEU A 79 -17.90 15.43 7.01
CA LEU A 79 -18.88 14.85 6.08
C LEU A 79 -19.91 15.87 5.58
N THR A 80 -20.20 16.90 6.36
CA THR A 80 -21.16 17.95 6.01
C THR A 80 -20.52 19.01 5.12
N TYR A 81 -19.27 19.40 5.41
CA TYR A 81 -18.54 20.43 4.67
C TYR A 81 -17.98 19.86 3.34
N PRO A 82 -18.39 20.38 2.16
CA PRO A 82 -18.08 19.75 0.88
C PRO A 82 -16.59 19.60 0.54
N PRO A 83 -15.72 20.59 0.78
CA PRO A 83 -14.28 20.46 0.50
C PRO A 83 -13.62 19.35 1.31
N THR A 84 -13.87 19.29 2.62
CA THR A 84 -13.31 18.22 3.46
C THR A 84 -13.88 16.85 3.14
N ARG A 85 -15.15 16.77 2.75
CA ARG A 85 -15.74 15.50 2.28
C ARG A 85 -15.03 15.00 1.02
N ARG A 86 -14.70 15.90 0.08
CA ARG A 86 -13.96 15.57 -1.14
C ARG A 86 -12.53 15.12 -0.83
N ALA A 87 -11.82 15.84 0.05
CA ALA A 87 -10.50 15.43 0.52
C ALA A 87 -10.56 14.05 1.21
N LEU A 88 -11.59 13.78 2.02
CA LEU A 88 -11.79 12.49 2.66
C LEU A 88 -12.02 11.37 1.65
N ILE A 89 -12.83 11.59 0.61
CA ILE A 89 -13.05 10.61 -0.47
C ILE A 89 -11.73 10.31 -1.19
N VAL A 90 -10.92 11.32 -1.50
CA VAL A 90 -9.61 11.13 -2.14
C VAL A 90 -8.66 10.36 -1.22
N GLY A 91 -8.54 10.77 0.04
CA GLY A 91 -7.67 10.13 1.02
C GLY A 91 -8.00 8.67 1.31
N CYS A 92 -9.27 8.37 1.55
CA CYS A 92 -9.76 7.00 1.73
C CYS A 92 -9.64 6.19 0.44
N GLY A 93 -9.95 6.78 -0.71
CA GLY A 93 -9.84 6.14 -2.01
C GLY A 93 -8.39 5.73 -2.35
N LEU A 94 -7.42 6.61 -2.08
CA LEU A 94 -5.99 6.30 -2.25
C LEU A 94 -5.57 5.09 -1.41
N GLN A 95 -5.97 5.04 -0.13
CA GLN A 95 -5.66 3.94 0.77
C GLN A 95 -6.35 2.62 0.36
N MET A 96 -7.59 2.72 -0.10
CA MET A 96 -8.34 1.57 -0.62
C MET A 96 -7.66 0.98 -1.86
N PHE A 97 -7.35 1.80 -2.87
CA PHE A 97 -6.72 1.32 -4.11
C PHE A 97 -5.27 0.86 -3.91
N GLN A 98 -4.55 1.42 -2.92
CA GLN A 98 -3.27 0.88 -2.50
C GLN A 98 -3.40 -0.59 -2.08
N GLN A 99 -4.39 -0.93 -1.24
CA GLN A 99 -4.58 -2.29 -0.75
C GLN A 99 -5.20 -3.23 -1.79
N LEU A 100 -6.18 -2.75 -2.57
CA LEU A 100 -6.81 -3.54 -3.63
C LEU A 100 -5.85 -3.90 -4.77
N SER A 101 -4.76 -3.15 -4.95
CA SER A 101 -3.68 -3.51 -5.87
C SER A 101 -2.83 -4.70 -5.39
N GLY A 102 -3.09 -5.21 -4.18
CA GLY A 102 -2.57 -6.49 -3.69
C GLY A 102 -1.19 -6.43 -3.05
N ILE A 103 -0.65 -5.27 -2.66
CA ILE A 103 0.74 -5.16 -2.19
C ILE A 103 1.05 -6.07 -1.01
N ASN A 104 0.18 -6.06 0.02
CA ASN A 104 0.43 -6.85 1.22
C ASN A 104 0.30 -8.35 0.93
N THR A 105 -0.62 -8.75 0.05
CA THR A 105 -0.69 -10.13 -0.45
C THR A 105 0.58 -10.53 -1.19
N VAL A 106 1.03 -9.70 -2.14
CA VAL A 106 2.25 -9.94 -2.91
C VAL A 106 3.48 -10.02 -2.01
N MET A 107 3.55 -9.19 -0.97
CA MET A 107 4.65 -9.20 -0.01
C MET A 107 4.62 -10.42 0.92
N TYR A 108 3.47 -10.71 1.55
CA TYR A 108 3.32 -11.81 2.51
C TYR A 108 3.46 -13.17 1.84
N TYR A 109 2.88 -13.32 0.67
CA TYR A 109 2.91 -14.55 -0.12
C TYR A 109 4.00 -14.51 -1.19
N SER A 110 4.97 -13.59 -1.17
CA SER A 110 6.03 -13.49 -2.20
C SER A 110 6.76 -14.82 -2.43
N ALA A 111 7.25 -15.45 -1.36
CA ALA A 111 7.89 -16.77 -1.42
C ALA A 111 6.91 -17.84 -1.94
N THR A 112 5.66 -17.84 -1.46
CA THR A 112 4.62 -18.76 -1.90
C THR A 112 4.28 -18.57 -3.39
N ILE A 113 4.18 -17.34 -3.87
CA ILE A 113 3.93 -16.99 -5.29
C ILE A 113 5.07 -17.50 -6.16
N LEU A 114 6.31 -17.38 -5.68
CA LEU A 114 7.47 -17.93 -6.36
C LEU A 114 7.45 -19.46 -6.41
N GLN A 115 7.11 -20.12 -5.30
CA GLN A 115 6.92 -21.58 -5.27
C GLN A 115 5.80 -21.98 -6.23
N MET A 116 4.62 -21.36 -6.15
CA MET A 116 3.46 -21.59 -7.02
C MET A 116 3.78 -21.40 -8.51
N SER A 117 4.77 -20.57 -8.85
CA SER A 117 5.22 -20.40 -10.23
C SER A 117 6.07 -21.55 -10.76
N GLY A 118 6.46 -22.51 -9.91
CA GLY A 118 7.20 -23.72 -10.28
C GLY A 118 8.67 -23.73 -9.85
N VAL A 119 9.05 -22.93 -8.85
CA VAL A 119 10.41 -22.97 -8.28
C VAL A 119 10.50 -24.14 -7.30
N GLU A 120 11.26 -25.17 -7.68
CA GLU A 120 11.33 -26.46 -6.95
C GLU A 120 12.08 -26.39 -5.60
N ASP A 121 13.05 -25.48 -5.47
CA ASP A 121 13.88 -25.38 -4.26
C ASP A 121 13.36 -24.28 -3.31
N ASP A 122 12.88 -24.68 -2.14
CA ASP A 122 12.42 -23.79 -1.08
C ASP A 122 13.47 -22.76 -0.67
N ARG A 123 14.76 -23.13 -0.66
CA ARG A 123 15.85 -22.20 -0.32
C ARG A 123 16.00 -21.13 -1.39
N LEU A 124 15.90 -21.51 -2.66
CA LEU A 124 15.96 -20.56 -3.77
C LEU A 124 14.75 -19.62 -3.72
N ALA A 125 13.55 -20.13 -3.45
CA ALA A 125 12.35 -19.30 -3.29
C ALA A 125 12.49 -18.27 -2.17
N ILE A 126 13.04 -18.67 -1.01
CA ILE A 126 13.30 -17.76 0.12
C ILE A 126 14.33 -16.67 -0.25
N TRP A 127 15.43 -17.04 -0.92
CA TRP A 127 16.44 -16.07 -1.35
C TRP A 127 15.93 -15.12 -2.44
N LEU A 128 15.12 -15.61 -3.37
CA LEU A 128 14.44 -14.78 -4.37
C LEU A 128 13.44 -13.84 -3.70
N ALA A 129 12.70 -14.30 -2.68
CA ALA A 129 11.84 -13.42 -1.89
C ALA A 129 12.64 -12.34 -1.15
N ALA A 130 13.79 -12.68 -0.56
CA ALA A 130 14.69 -11.70 0.06
C ALA A 130 15.21 -10.66 -0.96
N LEU A 131 15.55 -11.09 -2.17
CA LEU A 131 15.92 -10.19 -3.27
C LEU A 131 14.77 -9.24 -3.62
N THR A 132 13.53 -9.74 -3.74
CA THR A 132 12.37 -8.89 -4.03
C THR A 132 12.12 -7.85 -2.93
N ALA A 133 12.30 -8.22 -1.65
CA ALA A 133 12.19 -7.29 -0.53
C ALA A 133 13.30 -6.21 -0.56
N PHE A 134 14.53 -6.59 -0.94
CA PHE A 134 15.62 -5.65 -1.11
C PHE A 134 15.37 -4.65 -2.25
N ILE A 135 14.82 -5.13 -3.38
CA ILE A 135 14.41 -4.26 -4.50
C ILE A 135 13.33 -3.27 -4.04
N ASN A 136 12.32 -3.73 -3.32
CA ASN A 136 11.29 -2.86 -2.75
C ASN A 136 11.90 -1.76 -1.87
N PHE A 137 12.89 -2.09 -1.03
CA PHE A 137 13.60 -1.11 -0.20
C PHE A 137 14.34 -0.06 -1.05
N ILE A 138 15.14 -0.48 -2.03
CA ILE A 138 15.89 0.43 -2.89
C ILE A 138 14.95 1.36 -3.68
N PHE A 139 13.90 0.82 -4.28
CA PHE A 139 12.97 1.63 -5.06
C PHE A 139 12.08 2.53 -4.20
N THR A 140 11.87 2.20 -2.92
CA THR A 140 11.26 3.14 -1.96
C THR A 140 12.15 4.38 -1.77
N LEU A 141 13.48 4.21 -1.64
CA LEU A 141 14.43 5.34 -1.56
C LEU A 141 14.43 6.18 -2.84
N VAL A 142 14.34 5.53 -4.00
CA VAL A 142 14.17 6.23 -5.30
C VAL A 142 12.88 7.05 -5.30
N GLY A 143 11.80 6.54 -4.72
CA GLY A 143 10.54 7.26 -4.55
C GLY A 143 10.67 8.56 -3.75
N VAL A 144 11.42 8.53 -2.63
CA VAL A 144 11.70 9.73 -1.81
C VAL A 144 12.46 10.79 -2.61
N TRP A 145 13.36 10.38 -3.52
CA TRP A 145 14.04 11.32 -4.41
C TRP A 145 13.13 11.79 -5.57
N LEU A 146 12.26 10.92 -6.09
CA LEU A 146 11.34 11.22 -7.21
C LEU A 146 10.19 12.15 -6.80
N VAL A 147 9.66 12.05 -5.58
CA VAL A 147 8.46 12.81 -5.16
C VAL A 147 8.68 14.32 -5.25
N GLU A 148 9.87 14.79 -4.88
CA GLU A 148 10.22 16.22 -4.94
C GLU A 148 10.46 16.69 -6.38
N ARG A 149 10.84 15.81 -7.31
CA ARG A 149 11.04 16.16 -8.72
C ARG A 149 9.73 16.10 -9.52
N MET A 150 9.04 14.96 -9.50
CA MET A 150 7.91 14.69 -10.39
C MET A 150 6.57 15.21 -9.87
N GLY A 151 6.44 15.46 -8.56
CA GLY A 151 5.16 15.76 -7.92
C GLY A 151 4.40 14.49 -7.51
N ARG A 152 3.41 14.67 -6.65
CA ARG A 152 2.71 13.57 -5.98
C ARG A 152 1.74 12.88 -6.96
N ARG A 153 1.00 13.67 -7.75
CA ARG A 153 -0.01 13.14 -8.69
C ARG A 153 0.62 12.33 -9.80
N LYS A 154 1.63 12.89 -10.49
CA LYS A 154 2.32 12.23 -11.61
C LYS A 154 3.04 10.95 -11.18
N LEU A 155 3.69 10.98 -10.01
CA LEU A 155 4.38 9.82 -9.47
C LEU A 155 3.40 8.69 -9.11
N THR A 156 2.28 9.02 -8.47
CA THR A 156 1.23 8.04 -8.11
C THR A 156 0.62 7.40 -9.36
N LEU A 157 0.28 8.20 -10.39
CA LEU A 157 -0.27 7.70 -11.65
C LEU A 157 0.72 6.82 -12.41
N GLY A 158 1.98 7.24 -12.54
CA GLY A 158 3.01 6.45 -13.21
C GLY A 158 3.27 5.12 -12.50
N SER A 159 3.34 5.15 -11.17
CA SER A 159 3.50 3.97 -10.32
C SER A 159 2.34 2.99 -10.48
N LEU A 160 1.09 3.45 -10.37
CA LEU A 160 -0.08 2.58 -10.51
C LEU A 160 -0.22 2.00 -11.93
N THR A 161 0.15 2.77 -12.96
CA THR A 161 0.19 2.28 -14.35
C THR A 161 1.20 1.15 -14.51
N GLY A 162 2.43 1.35 -14.04
CA GLY A 162 3.47 0.32 -14.08
C GLY A 162 3.09 -0.92 -13.26
N THR A 163 2.45 -0.71 -12.11
CA THR A 163 1.92 -1.78 -11.26
C THR A 163 0.85 -2.61 -11.98
N ALA A 164 -0.11 -1.96 -12.65
CA ALA A 164 -1.14 -2.65 -13.42
C ALA A 164 -0.55 -3.49 -14.56
N VAL A 165 0.42 -2.95 -15.30
CA VAL A 165 1.15 -3.69 -16.35
C VAL A 165 1.90 -4.88 -15.77
N ALA A 166 2.60 -4.69 -14.64
CA ALA A 166 3.32 -5.77 -13.97
C ALA A 166 2.39 -6.88 -13.46
N LEU A 167 1.22 -6.54 -12.91
CA LEU A 167 0.19 -7.51 -12.53
C LEU A 167 -0.32 -8.31 -13.72
N ILE A 168 -0.49 -7.68 -14.89
CA ILE A 168 -0.87 -8.38 -16.14
C ILE A 168 0.23 -9.35 -16.58
N ILE A 169 1.50 -8.95 -16.50
CA ILE A 169 2.64 -9.83 -16.82
C ILE A 169 2.67 -11.03 -15.87
N LEU A 170 2.51 -10.78 -14.56
CA LEU A 170 2.45 -11.82 -13.53
C LEU A 170 1.28 -12.80 -13.80
N ALA A 171 0.08 -12.28 -14.04
CA ALA A 171 -1.10 -13.07 -14.36
C ALA A 171 -0.92 -13.90 -15.64
N SER A 172 -0.31 -13.30 -16.67
CA SER A 172 0.00 -13.99 -17.93
C SER A 172 1.02 -15.11 -17.74
N GLY A 173 2.00 -14.95 -16.85
CA GLY A 173 2.93 -16.00 -16.49
C GLY A 173 2.25 -17.21 -15.86
N PHE A 174 1.32 -16.98 -14.93
CA PHE A 174 0.50 -18.04 -14.36
C PHE A 174 -0.45 -18.68 -15.38
N LEU A 175 -0.99 -17.90 -16.32
CA LEU A 175 -1.84 -18.43 -17.39
C LEU A 175 -1.05 -19.34 -18.35
N LEU A 176 0.15 -18.94 -18.75
CA LEU A 176 1.04 -19.77 -19.57
C LEU A 176 1.44 -21.05 -18.83
N SER A 177 1.73 -20.95 -17.53
CA SER A 177 2.00 -22.11 -16.68
C SER A 177 0.81 -23.07 -16.63
N ALA A 178 -0.41 -22.55 -16.47
CA ALA A 178 -1.62 -23.37 -16.44
C ALA A 178 -1.88 -24.09 -17.77
N GLN A 179 -1.63 -23.43 -18.91
CA GLN A 179 -1.82 -24.03 -20.25
C GLN A 179 -0.84 -25.15 -20.57
N VAL A 180 0.39 -25.07 -20.06
CA VAL A 180 1.45 -26.06 -20.27
C VAL A 180 1.53 -27.05 -19.11
N SER A 181 0.57 -27.01 -18.18
CA SER A 181 0.55 -27.89 -17.02
C SER A 181 0.50 -29.37 -17.42
N PRO A 182 1.30 -30.24 -16.75
CA PRO A 182 1.35 -31.64 -17.08
C PRO A 182 0.00 -32.33 -16.82
N ARG A 183 -0.33 -33.27 -17.69
CA ARG A 183 -1.51 -34.12 -17.55
C ARG A 183 -1.25 -35.23 -16.54
N ILE A 184 -2.25 -35.54 -15.74
CA ILE A 184 -2.23 -36.69 -14.83
C ILE A 184 -2.42 -37.94 -15.68
N THR A 185 -1.41 -38.81 -15.69
CA THR A 185 -1.39 -40.02 -16.52
C THR A 185 -1.76 -41.27 -15.72
N LEU A 186 -1.53 -41.24 -14.40
CA LEU A 186 -1.71 -42.38 -13.51
C LEU A 186 -2.64 -41.98 -12.37
N ASN A 187 -3.68 -42.80 -12.17
CA ASN A 187 -4.58 -42.71 -11.02
C ASN A 187 -4.40 -43.99 -10.19
N PRO A 188 -3.39 -44.03 -9.31
CA PRO A 188 -3.13 -45.22 -8.51
C PRO A 188 -4.29 -45.42 -7.52
N PRO A 189 -4.81 -46.66 -7.37
CA PRO A 189 -5.91 -46.93 -6.46
C PRO A 189 -5.47 -46.66 -5.01
N ASP A 190 -6.27 -45.89 -4.28
CA ASP A 190 -5.99 -45.52 -2.89
C ASP A 190 -6.06 -46.78 -1.99
N PRO A 191 -4.94 -47.21 -1.37
CA PRO A 191 -4.92 -48.38 -0.50
C PRO A 191 -5.74 -48.18 0.80
N SER A 192 -6.12 -46.95 1.13
CA SER A 192 -6.89 -46.62 2.33
C SER A 192 -8.41 -46.55 2.12
N HIS A 193 -8.91 -46.78 0.89
CA HIS A 193 -10.34 -46.66 0.52
C HIS A 193 -10.99 -45.31 0.90
N GLN A 194 -10.19 -44.26 1.13
CA GLN A 194 -10.73 -42.91 1.24
C GLN A 194 -11.07 -42.43 -0.17
N ASN A 195 -12.33 -42.08 -0.42
CA ASN A 195 -12.74 -41.41 -1.64
C ASN A 195 -12.08 -40.02 -1.69
N SER A 196 -10.82 -39.94 -2.12
CA SER A 196 -10.10 -38.68 -2.23
C SER A 196 -10.59 -37.88 -3.43
N THR A 197 -10.72 -36.56 -3.25
CA THR A 197 -11.03 -35.62 -4.32
C THR A 197 -9.92 -35.55 -5.37
N CYS A 198 -8.68 -35.88 -4.97
CA CYS A 198 -7.49 -35.82 -5.79
C CYS A 198 -7.58 -36.63 -7.10
N THR A 199 -8.24 -37.79 -7.11
CA THR A 199 -8.35 -38.64 -8.32
C THR A 199 -9.32 -38.07 -9.37
N LYS A 200 -10.06 -37.00 -9.06
CA LYS A 200 -10.99 -36.35 -10.00
C LYS A 200 -10.29 -35.39 -10.97
N TYR A 201 -9.08 -34.96 -10.65
CA TYR A 201 -8.35 -33.98 -11.46
C TYR A 201 -7.62 -34.65 -12.63
N SER A 202 -7.71 -34.04 -13.82
CA SER A 202 -7.02 -34.52 -15.03
C SER A 202 -5.72 -33.76 -15.33
N TYR A 203 -5.53 -32.60 -14.70
CA TYR A 203 -4.39 -31.70 -14.91
C TYR A 203 -3.78 -31.28 -13.57
N CYS A 204 -2.46 -31.07 -13.56
CA CYS A 204 -1.75 -30.60 -12.37
C CYS A 204 -2.33 -29.29 -11.82
N ASN A 205 -2.69 -28.33 -12.67
CA ASN A 205 -3.22 -27.04 -12.21
C ASN A 205 -4.51 -27.18 -11.37
N GLY A 206 -5.36 -28.16 -11.67
CA GLY A 206 -6.55 -28.43 -10.84
C GLY A 206 -6.22 -29.12 -9.52
N CYS A 207 -5.26 -30.07 -9.56
CA CYS A 207 -4.78 -30.78 -8.38
C CYS A 207 -4.13 -29.83 -7.35
N MET A 208 -3.37 -28.83 -7.81
CA MET A 208 -2.63 -27.88 -6.96
C MET A 208 -3.49 -26.78 -6.31
N LEU A 209 -4.78 -26.73 -6.63
CA LEU A 209 -5.73 -25.82 -5.97
C LEU A 209 -6.41 -26.48 -4.76
N ASP A 210 -6.36 -27.82 -4.66
CA ASP A 210 -6.88 -28.56 -3.52
C ASP A 210 -5.77 -28.69 -2.46
N PRO A 211 -5.93 -28.10 -1.26
CA PRO A 211 -4.89 -28.12 -0.22
C PRO A 211 -4.59 -29.53 0.30
N ASP A 212 -5.50 -30.48 0.10
CA ASP A 212 -5.33 -31.87 0.54
C ASP A 212 -4.60 -32.73 -0.52
N CYS A 213 -4.25 -32.18 -1.68
CA CYS A 213 -3.67 -32.91 -2.81
C CYS A 213 -2.27 -32.39 -3.21
N GLY A 214 -1.46 -33.27 -3.80
CA GLY A 214 -0.14 -32.95 -4.34
C GLY A 214 0.20 -33.81 -5.56
N LEU A 215 1.24 -33.42 -6.29
CA LEU A 215 1.67 -34.10 -7.52
C LEU A 215 2.92 -34.92 -7.27
N CYS A 216 2.80 -36.21 -7.56
CA CYS A 216 3.93 -37.13 -7.66
C CYS A 216 4.25 -37.31 -9.14
N TYR A 217 5.46 -36.96 -9.57
CA TYR A 217 5.81 -36.96 -10.98
C TYR A 217 7.21 -37.49 -11.27
N LYS A 218 7.40 -37.99 -12.49
CA LYS A 218 8.68 -38.47 -13.01
C LYS A 218 9.14 -37.60 -14.18
N LEU A 219 10.38 -37.14 -14.09
CA LEU A 219 11.02 -36.35 -15.13
C LEU A 219 11.81 -37.24 -16.09
N ASN A 220 11.73 -36.93 -17.38
CA ASN A 220 12.70 -37.39 -18.37
C ASN A 220 13.37 -36.16 -18.98
N LYS A 221 14.64 -35.93 -18.59
CA LYS A 221 15.38 -34.68 -18.84
C LYS A 221 14.68 -33.46 -18.22
N SER A 222 13.71 -32.88 -18.91
CA SER A 222 13.01 -31.64 -18.55
C SER A 222 11.50 -31.67 -18.80
N SER A 223 10.94 -32.80 -19.27
CA SER A 223 9.50 -32.99 -19.42
C SER A 223 8.98 -34.04 -18.45
N VAL A 224 7.78 -33.79 -17.92
CA VAL A 224 7.06 -34.74 -17.06
C VAL A 224 6.48 -35.85 -17.94
N VAL A 225 6.89 -37.10 -17.68
CA VAL A 225 6.43 -38.27 -18.46
C VAL A 225 5.27 -38.98 -17.77
N GLU A 226 5.38 -39.15 -16.46
CA GLU A 226 4.37 -39.78 -15.63
C GLU A 226 4.03 -38.86 -14.47
N SER A 227 2.74 -38.68 -14.19
CA SER A 227 2.31 -37.92 -13.02
C SER A 227 1.00 -38.44 -12.44
N SER A 228 0.87 -38.35 -11.11
CA SER A 228 -0.30 -38.74 -10.33
C SER A 228 -0.65 -37.64 -9.34
N CYS A 229 -1.94 -37.33 -9.21
CA CYS A 229 -2.44 -36.48 -8.13
C CYS A 229 -2.84 -37.35 -6.94
N ILE A 230 -2.18 -37.17 -5.80
CA ILE A 230 -2.37 -38.01 -4.62
C ILE A 230 -2.53 -37.16 -3.35
N PRO A 231 -3.22 -37.66 -2.32
CA PRO A 231 -3.40 -36.94 -1.07
C PRO A 231 -2.07 -36.62 -0.38
N VAL A 232 -2.00 -35.46 0.27
CA VAL A 232 -0.86 -34.99 1.07
C VAL A 232 -0.93 -35.58 2.47
N ASP A 233 0.20 -35.86 3.10
CA ASP A 233 0.20 -36.33 4.49
C ASP A 233 -0.30 -35.26 5.47
N LYS A 234 -1.09 -35.67 6.47
CA LYS A 234 -1.69 -34.74 7.44
C LYS A 234 -0.66 -34.11 8.37
N ASP A 235 0.46 -34.78 8.62
CA ASP A 235 1.50 -34.30 9.53
C ASP A 235 2.57 -33.46 8.80
N SER A 236 2.72 -33.62 7.48
CA SER A 236 3.73 -32.89 6.70
C SER A 236 3.36 -32.74 5.22
N THR A 237 3.33 -31.50 4.73
CA THR A 237 3.11 -31.16 3.31
C THR A 237 4.25 -31.60 2.39
N MET A 238 5.36 -32.05 2.97
CA MET A 238 6.57 -32.43 2.24
C MET A 238 6.54 -33.87 1.73
N LYS A 239 5.46 -34.62 1.96
CA LYS A 239 5.33 -36.00 1.48
C LYS A 239 3.88 -36.33 1.14
N ALA A 240 3.73 -37.31 0.26
CA ALA A 240 2.42 -37.89 0.01
C ALA A 240 1.92 -38.68 1.22
N ALA A 241 0.59 -38.74 1.40
CA ALA A 241 -0.06 -39.55 2.44
C ALA A 241 0.31 -41.04 2.33
N TRP A 242 0.59 -41.50 1.12
CA TRP A 242 1.02 -42.85 0.82
C TRP A 242 1.87 -42.89 -0.45
N GLY A 243 2.62 -43.98 -0.63
CA GLY A 243 3.53 -44.14 -1.76
C GLY A 243 4.96 -43.69 -1.43
N ARG A 244 5.76 -43.45 -2.48
CA ARG A 244 7.20 -43.19 -2.39
C ARG A 244 7.60 -41.73 -2.63
N CYS A 245 6.63 -40.86 -2.91
CA CYS A 245 6.90 -39.45 -3.20
C CYS A 245 7.07 -38.63 -1.92
N SER A 246 8.28 -38.10 -1.71
CA SER A 246 8.59 -37.16 -0.64
C SER A 246 9.67 -36.16 -1.06
N ASN A 247 9.66 -34.97 -0.46
CA ASN A 247 10.64 -33.90 -0.64
C ASN A 247 11.85 -34.07 0.30
N GLU A 248 11.74 -34.88 1.36
CA GLU A 248 12.90 -35.25 2.18
C GLU A 248 13.81 -36.18 1.38
N THR A 249 14.92 -35.63 0.86
CA THR A 249 16.21 -36.15 0.31
C THR A 249 16.53 -37.65 0.25
N VAL A 250 15.56 -38.55 0.34
CA VAL A 250 15.72 -39.98 0.51
C VAL A 250 15.08 -40.64 -0.69
N PHE A 251 15.96 -41.11 -1.58
CA PHE A 251 15.74 -41.83 -2.84
C PHE A 251 15.76 -41.02 -4.15
N LYS A 252 16.91 -40.38 -4.43
CA LYS A 252 17.47 -40.15 -5.79
C LYS A 252 17.71 -41.46 -6.59
N LYS A 253 16.97 -42.54 -6.34
CA LYS A 253 17.16 -43.84 -6.98
C LYS A 253 16.19 -44.14 -8.12
N GLU A 254 15.08 -43.39 -8.24
CA GLU A 254 14.01 -43.70 -9.21
C GLU A 254 13.41 -42.49 -9.98
N ASP A 255 14.05 -41.30 -9.96
CA ASP A 255 13.60 -40.08 -10.65
C ASP A 255 12.16 -39.61 -10.30
N LEU A 256 11.69 -39.91 -9.08
CA LEU A 256 10.36 -39.53 -8.56
C LEU A 256 10.46 -38.25 -7.72
N PHE A 257 9.63 -37.26 -8.03
CA PHE A 257 9.60 -35.95 -7.40
C PHE A 257 8.23 -35.66 -6.80
N TRP A 258 8.23 -34.89 -5.71
CA TRP A 258 7.03 -34.41 -5.02
C TRP A 258 6.92 -32.90 -5.20
N ALA A 259 5.77 -32.46 -5.73
CA ALA A 259 5.41 -31.06 -5.78
C ALA A 259 4.14 -30.81 -4.95
N TYR A 260 4.17 -29.75 -4.16
CA TYR A 260 3.05 -29.26 -3.35
C TYR A 260 2.80 -27.80 -3.69
N ASN A 261 1.56 -27.45 -4.05
CA ASN A 261 1.15 -26.11 -4.49
C ASN A 261 1.86 -25.55 -5.73
N PHE A 262 2.55 -26.36 -6.54
CA PHE A 262 3.13 -25.91 -7.81
C PHE A 262 3.13 -26.98 -8.89
N CYS A 263 3.14 -26.54 -10.15
CA CYS A 263 3.31 -27.41 -11.30
C CYS A 263 4.65 -27.14 -11.98
N PRO A 264 5.41 -28.18 -12.38
CA PRO A 264 6.63 -28.01 -13.15
C PRO A 264 6.34 -27.29 -14.47
N THR A 265 7.03 -26.19 -14.74
CA THR A 265 6.80 -25.36 -15.91
C THR A 265 8.09 -24.67 -16.35
N PRO A 266 8.33 -24.46 -17.65
CA PRO A 266 9.45 -23.64 -18.11
C PRO A 266 9.17 -22.12 -17.97
N TYR A 267 7.95 -21.72 -17.62
CA TYR A 267 7.52 -20.32 -17.60
C TYR A 267 7.64 -19.63 -16.23
N SER A 268 8.21 -20.28 -15.21
CA SER A 268 8.35 -19.71 -13.84
C SER A 268 9.05 -18.35 -13.83
N TRP A 269 10.00 -18.13 -14.74
CA TRP A 269 10.74 -16.86 -14.86
C TRP A 269 9.83 -15.67 -15.17
N THR A 270 8.72 -15.89 -15.90
CA THR A 270 7.79 -14.82 -16.29
C THR A 270 7.03 -14.27 -15.07
N ALA A 271 6.64 -15.16 -14.16
CA ALA A 271 6.04 -14.78 -12.88
C ALA A 271 7.05 -14.04 -11.99
N LEU A 272 8.31 -14.51 -11.94
CA LEU A 272 9.38 -13.80 -11.23
C LEU A 272 9.60 -12.38 -11.79
N LEU A 273 9.66 -12.23 -13.11
CA LEU A 273 9.79 -10.93 -13.75
C LEU A 273 8.60 -10.02 -13.41
N GLY A 274 7.37 -10.54 -13.50
CA GLY A 274 6.16 -9.81 -13.14
C GLY A 274 6.18 -9.33 -11.68
N LEU A 275 6.60 -10.19 -10.76
CA LEU A 275 6.74 -9.87 -9.33
C LEU A 275 7.79 -8.77 -9.07
N ILE A 276 8.95 -8.87 -9.73
CA ILE A 276 10.01 -7.86 -9.60
C ILE A 276 9.53 -6.51 -10.16
N LEU A 277 8.97 -6.51 -11.37
CA LEU A 277 8.44 -5.29 -11.99
C LEU A 277 7.33 -4.66 -11.13
N TYR A 278 6.48 -5.48 -10.53
CA TYR A 278 5.42 -5.03 -9.63
C TYR A 278 6.00 -4.19 -8.49
N LEU A 279 7.02 -4.70 -7.80
CA LEU A 279 7.65 -3.99 -6.68
C LEU A 279 8.45 -2.76 -7.14
N VAL A 280 9.15 -2.86 -8.27
CA VAL A 280 9.88 -1.73 -8.88
C VAL A 280 8.95 -0.54 -9.15
N PHE A 281 7.74 -0.80 -9.66
CA PHE A 281 6.78 0.26 -9.96
C PHE A 281 5.94 0.67 -8.77
N PHE A 282 5.60 -0.25 -7.86
CA PHE A 282 4.76 0.04 -6.70
C PHE A 282 5.52 0.86 -5.64
N ALA A 283 6.74 0.45 -5.31
CA ALA A 283 7.54 1.02 -4.21
C ALA A 283 7.75 2.54 -4.26
N PRO A 284 8.10 3.17 -5.41
CA PRO A 284 8.41 4.60 -5.42
C PRO A 284 7.17 5.50 -5.35
N GLY A 285 5.98 5.01 -5.72
CA GLY A 285 4.76 5.82 -5.81
C GLY A 285 3.66 5.31 -4.90
N MET A 286 2.93 4.28 -5.32
CA MET A 286 1.79 3.74 -4.55
C MET A 286 2.16 3.25 -3.16
N GLY A 287 3.44 2.95 -2.87
CA GLY A 287 3.93 2.71 -1.51
C GLY A 287 3.79 3.94 -0.59
N PRO A 288 4.61 4.99 -0.78
CA PRO A 288 4.64 6.14 0.13
C PRO A 288 3.51 7.17 -0.14
N MET A 289 3.05 7.35 -1.39
CA MET A 289 2.21 8.48 -1.75
C MET A 289 0.85 8.54 -1.04
N PRO A 290 0.11 7.42 -0.84
CA PRO A 290 -1.13 7.46 -0.08
C PRO A 290 -0.95 8.01 1.34
N TRP A 291 0.18 7.74 1.98
CA TRP A 291 0.51 8.25 3.32
C TRP A 291 0.91 9.73 3.29
N THR A 292 1.78 10.10 2.34
CA THR A 292 2.22 11.49 2.17
C THR A 292 1.05 12.40 1.82
N VAL A 293 0.24 12.05 0.81
CA VAL A 293 -0.89 12.85 0.35
C VAL A 293 -1.94 13.01 1.45
N ASN A 294 -2.27 11.95 2.20
CA ASN A 294 -3.21 12.05 3.32
C ASN A 294 -2.75 13.07 4.38
N SER A 295 -1.44 13.20 4.62
CA SER A 295 -0.93 14.21 5.54
C SER A 295 -1.00 15.66 5.02
N GLU A 296 -1.08 15.84 3.69
CA GLU A 296 -1.08 17.13 3.00
C GLU A 296 -2.50 17.65 2.72
N ILE A 297 -3.46 16.78 2.35
CA ILE A 297 -4.76 17.20 1.79
C ILE A 297 -5.79 17.73 2.80
N TYR A 298 -5.57 17.51 4.10
CA TYR A 298 -6.53 17.90 5.14
C TYR A 298 -6.14 19.22 5.82
N PRO A 299 -7.12 20.10 6.09
CA PRO A 299 -6.89 21.28 6.89
C PRO A 299 -6.57 20.94 8.34
N LEU A 300 -5.94 21.88 9.05
CA LEU A 300 -5.35 21.64 10.37
C LEU A 300 -6.36 21.05 11.38
N TRP A 301 -7.58 21.59 11.41
CA TRP A 301 -8.66 21.15 12.30
C TRP A 301 -9.17 19.73 12.00
N ALA A 302 -9.07 19.27 10.75
CA ALA A 302 -9.58 17.97 10.29
C ALA A 302 -8.48 16.89 10.13
N ARG A 303 -7.20 17.28 10.15
CA ARG A 303 -6.09 16.44 9.71
C ARG A 303 -5.93 15.13 10.46
N SER A 304 -5.99 15.17 11.78
CA SER A 304 -5.85 13.96 12.60
C SER A 304 -6.99 12.97 12.32
N THR A 305 -8.23 13.47 12.26
CA THR A 305 -9.43 12.67 12.00
C THR A 305 -9.42 12.09 10.58
N GLY A 306 -9.06 12.90 9.57
CA GLY A 306 -8.93 12.47 8.18
C GLY A 306 -7.88 11.37 8.02
N ASN A 307 -6.68 11.57 8.57
CA ASN A 307 -5.63 10.55 8.57
C ASN A 307 -6.06 9.26 9.27
N ALA A 308 -6.75 9.35 10.41
CA ALA A 308 -7.25 8.18 11.13
C ALA A 308 -8.30 7.41 10.30
N CYS A 309 -9.22 8.11 9.64
CA CYS A 309 -10.23 7.50 8.78
C CYS A 309 -9.59 6.79 7.58
N SER A 310 -8.71 7.48 6.85
CA SER A 310 -8.00 6.92 5.71
C SER A 310 -7.14 5.71 6.12
N SER A 311 -6.48 5.77 7.27
CA SER A 311 -5.73 4.63 7.82
C SER A 311 -6.64 3.46 8.20
N GLY A 312 -7.82 3.75 8.78
CA GLY A 312 -8.83 2.73 9.05
C GLY A 312 -9.27 2.00 7.78
N VAL A 313 -9.51 2.74 6.70
CA VAL A 313 -9.81 2.16 5.37
C VAL A 313 -8.65 1.31 4.87
N ASN A 314 -7.40 1.76 5.03
CA ASN A 314 -6.21 0.97 4.68
C ASN A 314 -6.23 -0.40 5.38
N TRP A 315 -6.37 -0.44 6.70
CA TRP A 315 -6.32 -1.69 7.44
C TRP A 315 -7.54 -2.59 7.17
N VAL A 316 -8.73 -2.04 6.95
CA VAL A 316 -9.92 -2.80 6.55
C VAL A 316 -9.71 -3.51 5.21
N PHE A 317 -9.26 -2.78 4.19
CA PHE A 317 -9.00 -3.37 2.88
C PHE A 317 -7.78 -4.28 2.89
N ASN A 318 -6.79 -4.01 3.74
CA ASN A 318 -5.67 -4.93 3.93
C ASN A 318 -6.15 -6.30 4.44
N VAL A 319 -6.97 -6.33 5.49
CA VAL A 319 -7.53 -7.58 6.03
C VAL A 319 -8.40 -8.27 4.98
N LEU A 320 -9.25 -7.52 4.29
CA LEU A 320 -10.13 -8.05 3.26
C LEU A 320 -9.32 -8.75 2.15
N VAL A 321 -8.32 -8.09 1.57
CA VAL A 321 -7.52 -8.64 0.47
C VAL A 321 -6.63 -9.80 0.93
N SER A 322 -6.05 -9.69 2.14
CA SER A 322 -5.15 -10.73 2.66
C SER A 322 -5.90 -12.03 3.00
N LEU A 323 -7.08 -11.94 3.63
CA LEU A 323 -7.89 -13.11 3.98
C LEU A 323 -8.55 -13.77 2.76
N THR A 324 -8.91 -12.97 1.76
CA THR A 324 -9.62 -13.48 0.58
C THR A 324 -8.69 -14.02 -0.50
N PHE A 325 -7.37 -13.74 -0.47
CA PHE A 325 -6.46 -14.10 -1.56
C PHE A 325 -6.45 -15.59 -1.91
N LEU A 326 -6.27 -16.47 -0.93
CA LEU A 326 -6.21 -17.92 -1.18
C LEU A 326 -7.54 -18.45 -1.72
N HIS A 327 -8.67 -18.04 -1.12
CA HIS A 327 -9.98 -18.39 -1.66
C HIS A 327 -10.22 -17.84 -3.06
N THR A 328 -9.78 -16.61 -3.34
CA THR A 328 -9.86 -16.02 -4.69
C THR A 328 -9.05 -16.86 -5.67
N ALA A 329 -7.87 -17.34 -5.27
CA ALA A 329 -7.05 -18.23 -6.08
C ALA A 329 -7.69 -19.61 -6.27
N GLU A 330 -8.37 -20.18 -5.28
CA GLU A 330 -9.10 -21.44 -5.41
C GLU A 330 -10.25 -21.33 -6.42
N TYR A 331 -11.05 -20.24 -6.37
CA TYR A 331 -12.22 -20.07 -7.24
C TYR A 331 -11.90 -19.51 -8.63
N LEU A 332 -10.98 -18.54 -8.72
CA LEU A 332 -10.64 -17.85 -9.97
C LEU A 332 -9.33 -18.32 -10.58
N THR A 333 -8.60 -19.25 -9.94
CA THR A 333 -7.19 -19.63 -10.21
C THR A 333 -6.19 -18.52 -9.90
N TYR A 334 -4.90 -18.86 -9.80
CA TYR A 334 -3.82 -17.89 -9.58
C TYR A 334 -3.80 -16.77 -10.63
N TYR A 335 -3.92 -17.11 -11.92
CA TYR A 335 -3.93 -16.09 -12.98
C TYR A 335 -5.16 -15.19 -12.90
N GLY A 336 -6.34 -15.76 -12.59
CA GLY A 336 -7.58 -14.98 -12.45
C GLY A 336 -7.54 -14.01 -11.27
N ALA A 337 -6.93 -14.42 -10.14
CA ALA A 337 -6.73 -13.55 -8.98
C ALA A 337 -5.85 -12.33 -9.32
N PHE A 338 -4.73 -12.53 -10.03
CA PHE A 338 -3.86 -11.41 -10.44
C PHE A 338 -4.48 -10.53 -11.53
N PHE A 339 -5.27 -11.08 -12.45
CA PHE A 339 -6.08 -10.27 -13.38
C PHE A 339 -7.13 -9.41 -12.66
N LEU A 340 -7.76 -9.95 -11.61
CA LEU A 340 -8.69 -9.19 -10.78
C LEU A 340 -7.99 -7.99 -10.11
N TYR A 341 -6.81 -8.20 -9.51
CA TYR A 341 -6.01 -7.11 -8.93
C TYR A 341 -5.55 -6.09 -9.97
N ALA A 342 -5.21 -6.53 -11.19
CA ALA A 342 -4.92 -5.62 -12.30
C ALA A 342 -6.15 -4.77 -12.67
N GLY A 343 -7.35 -5.35 -12.63
CA GLY A 343 -8.61 -4.64 -12.81
C GLY A 343 -8.85 -3.58 -11.73
N PHE A 344 -8.62 -3.91 -10.45
CA PHE A 344 -8.71 -2.92 -9.38
C PHE A 344 -7.65 -1.82 -9.51
N ALA A 345 -6.43 -2.14 -9.94
CA ALA A 345 -5.40 -1.14 -10.22
C ALA A 345 -5.82 -0.21 -11.37
N ALA A 346 -6.44 -0.73 -12.43
CA ALA A 346 -6.96 0.09 -13.53
C ALA A 346 -8.13 1.00 -13.08
N LEU A 347 -9.05 0.50 -12.25
CA LEU A 347 -10.09 1.33 -11.63
C LEU A 347 -9.49 2.43 -10.74
N GLY A 348 -8.47 2.08 -9.97
CA GLY A 348 -7.71 3.05 -9.16
C GLY A 348 -7.04 4.10 -10.03
N LEU A 349 -6.51 3.74 -11.20
CA LEU A 349 -5.90 4.67 -12.14
C LEU A 349 -6.93 5.70 -12.63
N VAL A 350 -8.12 5.27 -13.00
CA VAL A 350 -9.22 6.17 -13.39
C VAL A 350 -9.61 7.10 -12.23
N PHE A 351 -9.73 6.56 -11.02
CA PHE A 351 -10.05 7.35 -9.83
C PHE A 351 -8.99 8.41 -9.53
N ILE A 352 -7.72 8.02 -9.52
CA ILE A 352 -6.60 8.93 -9.23
C ILE A 352 -6.47 9.97 -10.35
N TYR A 353 -6.67 9.58 -11.61
CA TYR A 353 -6.60 10.49 -12.73
C TYR A 353 -7.66 11.61 -12.62
N GLY A 354 -8.90 11.25 -12.27
CA GLY A 354 -10.00 12.21 -12.16
C GLY A 354 -9.97 13.03 -10.87
N CYS A 355 -9.60 12.42 -9.74
CA CYS A 355 -9.97 12.99 -8.44
C CYS A 355 -8.76 13.35 -7.55
N LEU A 356 -7.51 12.97 -7.89
CA LEU A 356 -6.31 13.40 -7.16
C LEU A 356 -5.75 14.71 -7.75
N PRO A 357 -5.80 15.86 -7.03
CA PRO A 357 -5.11 17.07 -7.43
C PRO A 357 -3.59 16.98 -7.18
N GLU A 358 -2.81 17.87 -7.80
CA GLU A 358 -1.39 18.00 -7.51
C GLU A 358 -1.19 18.84 -6.24
N THR A 359 -0.48 18.28 -5.24
CA THR A 359 -0.22 18.93 -3.95
C THR A 359 1.17 19.53 -3.85
N LYS A 360 2.05 19.28 -4.83
CA LYS A 360 3.45 19.74 -4.80
C LYS A 360 3.55 21.27 -4.68
N GLY A 361 4.23 21.73 -3.64
CA GLY A 361 4.60 23.14 -3.46
C GLY A 361 3.44 24.07 -3.09
N LYS A 362 2.28 23.52 -2.75
CA LYS A 362 1.12 24.29 -2.29
C LYS A 362 1.15 24.46 -0.78
N LYS A 363 0.76 25.64 -0.30
CA LYS A 363 0.56 25.88 1.13
C LYS A 363 -0.74 25.22 1.60
N LEU A 364 -0.85 24.94 2.90
CA LEU A 364 -1.99 24.25 3.47
C LEU A 364 -3.31 25.01 3.27
N GLU A 365 -3.25 26.34 3.28
CA GLU A 365 -4.40 27.21 3.04
C GLU A 365 -4.86 27.16 1.57
N GLU A 366 -3.93 26.94 0.63
CA GLU A 366 -4.22 26.79 -0.79
C GLU A 366 -4.77 25.40 -1.14
N ILE A 367 -4.65 24.42 -0.24
CA ILE A 367 -5.14 23.06 -0.47
C ILE A 367 -6.66 22.99 -0.30
N GLU A 368 -7.25 23.79 0.60
CA GLU A 368 -8.70 23.83 0.76
C GLU A 368 -9.39 24.30 -0.54
N SER A 369 -8.80 25.28 -1.23
CA SER A 369 -9.34 25.79 -2.50
C SER A 369 -9.32 24.77 -3.63
N LEU A 370 -8.38 23.80 -3.62
CA LEU A 370 -8.35 22.69 -4.57
C LEU A 370 -9.60 21.80 -4.47
N PHE A 371 -10.23 21.76 -3.30
CA PHE A 371 -11.42 20.94 -3.04
C PHE A 371 -12.73 21.75 -3.04
N GLU A 372 -12.70 23.06 -3.29
CA GLU A 372 -13.91 23.90 -3.42
C GLU A 372 -14.71 23.56 -4.68
N ASN A 373 -14.03 23.16 -5.75
CA ASN A 373 -14.65 22.75 -7.01
C ASN A 373 -15.02 21.25 -7.03
N ARG A 374 -15.96 20.87 -7.90
CA ARG A 374 -16.39 19.45 -8.03
C ARG A 374 -15.20 18.57 -8.41
N LEU A 375 -15.01 17.46 -7.71
CA LEU A 375 -14.05 16.42 -8.06
C LEU A 375 -14.37 15.85 -9.45
N CYS A 376 -13.33 15.41 -10.17
CA CYS A 376 -13.43 14.63 -11.40
C CYS A 376 -14.06 15.40 -12.60
N THR A 377 -13.73 16.69 -12.74
CA THR A 377 -13.95 17.46 -13.99
C THR A 377 -12.93 17.03 -15.05
N CYS A 378 -13.24 15.96 -15.78
CA CYS A 378 -12.50 15.58 -16.98
C CYS A 378 -12.67 16.68 -18.05
N GLY A 379 -11.59 17.37 -18.44
CA GLY A 379 -11.57 18.16 -19.67
C GLY A 379 -11.42 19.69 -19.56
N MET A 380 -11.25 20.27 -18.36
CA MET A 380 -10.63 21.60 -18.27
C MET A 380 -9.14 21.40 -18.10
N SER A 381 -8.42 21.53 -19.22
CA SER A 381 -7.01 21.93 -19.18
C SER A 381 -6.89 23.07 -18.18
N ASP A 382 -5.98 22.97 -17.20
CA ASP A 382 -5.52 24.11 -16.41
C ASP A 382 -4.92 25.13 -17.38
N SER A 383 -5.74 25.98 -17.98
CA SER A 383 -5.34 27.30 -18.44
C SER A 383 -5.33 28.20 -17.22
N ASP A 384 -4.47 27.88 -16.25
CA ASP A 384 -4.20 28.73 -15.08
C ASP A 384 -2.81 29.38 -15.21
N GLU A 385 -2.40 29.65 -16.46
CA GLU A 385 -1.47 30.74 -16.74
C GLU A 385 -2.18 32.06 -16.44
N GLY A 386 -2.04 32.57 -15.22
CA GLY A 386 -2.10 34.02 -14.99
C GLY A 386 -3.16 34.58 -14.04
N ARG A 387 -3.72 33.84 -13.08
CA ARG A 387 -4.36 34.48 -11.92
C ARG A 387 -3.35 34.77 -10.81
N TYR A 388 -2.53 35.79 -11.03
CA TYR A 388 -1.92 36.53 -9.92
C TYR A 388 -3.05 37.17 -9.11
N ILE A 389 -3.37 36.60 -7.95
CA ILE A 389 -4.18 37.28 -6.93
C ILE A 389 -3.26 38.32 -6.31
N GLU A 390 -3.39 39.56 -6.76
CA GLU A 390 -2.71 40.71 -6.18
C GLU A 390 -3.30 40.96 -4.78
N TYR A 391 -2.55 40.59 -3.74
CA TYR A 391 -2.88 40.98 -2.38
C TYR A 391 -2.71 42.50 -2.28
N ILE A 392 -3.82 43.24 -2.36
CA ILE A 392 -3.84 44.66 -2.00
C ILE A 392 -3.55 44.73 -0.51
N ARG A 393 -2.29 45.04 -0.18
CA ARG A 393 -1.87 45.38 1.17
C ARG A 393 -2.48 46.74 1.51
N VAL A 394 -3.67 46.75 2.09
CA VAL A 394 -4.25 47.95 2.67
C VAL A 394 -3.35 48.34 3.85
N LYS A 395 -2.42 49.27 3.60
CA LYS A 395 -1.72 49.98 4.68
C LYS A 395 -2.80 50.74 5.45
N GLY A 396 -3.08 50.30 6.67
CA GLY A 396 -3.85 51.09 7.62
C GLY A 396 -3.21 52.46 7.77
N SER A 397 -3.86 53.48 7.24
CA SER A 397 -3.52 54.86 7.53
C SER A 397 -3.97 55.14 8.96
N ASN A 398 -3.01 55.37 9.86
CA ASN A 398 -3.27 55.91 11.17
C ASN A 398 -3.81 57.35 10.99
N TYR A 399 -5.13 57.49 10.92
CA TYR A 399 -5.77 58.77 11.17
C TYR A 399 -5.84 58.96 12.69
N HIS A 400 -4.88 59.70 13.22
CA HIS A 400 -5.04 60.38 14.50
C HIS A 400 -6.13 61.44 14.32
N LEU A 401 -7.30 61.24 14.92
CA LEU A 401 -8.22 62.34 15.22
C LEU A 401 -7.52 63.21 16.28
N SER A 402 -7.06 64.39 15.89
CA SER A 402 -6.72 65.46 16.80
C SER A 402 -7.98 66.26 17.07
N ASP A 403 -8.65 65.98 18.19
CA ASP A 403 -9.55 66.93 18.83
C ASP A 403 -8.71 68.11 19.31
N ASN A 404 -8.84 69.25 18.63
CA ASN A 404 -8.78 70.61 19.19
C ASN A 404 -8.69 71.61 18.04
N ASP A 405 -9.84 72.15 17.65
CA ASP A 405 -9.90 73.52 17.12
C ASP A 405 -11.26 74.10 17.52
N ALA A 406 -11.26 74.74 18.69
CA ALA A 406 -12.24 75.75 19.07
C ALA A 406 -11.48 77.05 19.30
N SER A 407 -12.01 78.12 18.67
CA SER A 407 -11.85 79.55 18.95
C SER A 407 -10.45 80.17 18.79
N ASP A 408 -10.25 81.06 17.80
CA ASP A 408 -10.52 82.50 17.97
C ASP A 408 -10.12 83.38 16.75
N VAL A 409 -11.01 84.34 16.41
CA VAL A 409 -10.79 85.68 15.81
C VAL A 409 -10.37 85.75 14.32
N GLU A 410 -11.03 86.47 13.41
CA GLU A 410 -11.85 87.71 13.47
C GLU A 410 -13.36 87.57 13.18
#